data_AF-A0A227J3J0-F1
#
_entry.id   AF-A0A227J3J0-F1
#
_cell.length_a   1.000
_cell.length_b   1.000
_cell.length_c   1.000
_cell.angle_alpha   90.00
_cell.angle_beta   90.00
_cell.angle_gamma   90.00
#
_symmetry.space_group_name_H-M   'P 1'
#
loop_
_entity.id
_entity.type
_entity.pdbx_description
1 polymer ?
#
loop_
_entity_poly.entity_id
_entity_poly.type
_entity_poly.pdbx_seq_one_letter_code
_entity_poly.pdbx_strand_id
1 'polypeptide(L)'
;STFDMPTDDDDSATSSYTAPMLYLEDKSSDVADNIEAANWEMHTNNRLGHALASLDERSQRIVRSRWLDDEKATLQDLADEFGVSAERIRQLEKNAMKKLKLAVGEF
;
A
#
# COMPACT_ATOMS: atom_id res chain seq x y z
N SER A 1 -20.28 50.57 -36.34
CA SER A 1 -20.45 51.84 -35.60
C SER A 1 -19.74 51.70 -34.27
N THR A 2 -18.79 52.60 -34.04
CA THR A 2 -18.00 52.75 -32.82
C THR A 2 -18.91 52.98 -31.62
N PHE A 3 -18.66 52.25 -30.53
CA PHE A 3 -19.06 52.65 -29.19
C PHE A 3 -17.82 52.54 -28.31
N ASP A 4 -17.22 53.71 -28.09
CA ASP A 4 -16.11 54.00 -27.19
C ASP A 4 -16.72 54.38 -25.84
N MET A 5 -16.25 53.78 -24.74
CA MET A 5 -16.55 54.23 -23.38
C MET A 5 -15.23 54.59 -22.70
N PRO A 6 -15.17 55.76 -22.05
CA PRO A 6 -13.93 56.39 -21.64
C PRO A 6 -13.32 55.70 -20.43
N THR A 7 -12.01 55.59 -20.44
CA THR A 7 -11.19 55.45 -19.24
C THR A 7 -11.28 56.74 -18.43
N ASP A 8 -11.86 56.66 -17.24
CA ASP A 8 -11.65 57.66 -16.19
C ASP A 8 -10.64 57.07 -15.21
N ASP A 9 -9.51 57.74 -15.11
CA ASP A 9 -8.41 57.45 -14.20
C ASP A 9 -8.80 57.81 -12.76
N ASP A 10 -8.08 57.23 -11.80
CA ASP A 10 -8.03 57.56 -10.36
C ASP A 10 -8.90 56.72 -9.39
N ASP A 11 -8.38 55.57 -8.93
CA ASP A 11 -7.86 55.50 -7.56
C ASP A 11 -7.11 54.18 -7.28
N SER A 12 -6.14 54.29 -6.38
CA SER A 12 -5.25 53.24 -5.89
C SER A 12 -5.99 52.00 -5.35
N ALA A 13 -5.34 50.83 -5.51
CA ALA A 13 -5.67 49.52 -4.93
C ALA A 13 -6.64 48.60 -5.71
N THR A 14 -6.08 47.76 -6.58
CA THR A 14 -6.63 46.40 -6.78
C THR A 14 -5.51 45.38 -7.05
N SER A 15 -4.49 45.41 -6.18
CA SER A 15 -3.51 44.34 -6.02
C SER A 15 -4.09 43.05 -5.39
N SER A 16 -5.40 42.80 -5.44
CA SER A 16 -6.04 41.84 -4.52
C SER A 16 -7.07 40.89 -5.13
N TYR A 17 -7.09 40.70 -6.45
CA TYR A 17 -7.78 39.53 -7.03
C TYR A 17 -6.82 38.35 -7.23
N THR A 18 -5.96 38.09 -6.24
CA THR A 18 -5.34 36.76 -6.10
C THR A 18 -6.40 35.83 -5.51
N ALA A 19 -7.12 35.13 -6.38
CA ALA A 19 -8.16 34.20 -5.99
C ALA A 19 -7.62 33.18 -4.96
N PRO A 20 -8.28 32.99 -3.81
CA PRO A 20 -7.92 31.98 -2.79
C PRO A 20 -7.82 30.53 -3.30
N MET A 21 -8.26 30.27 -4.54
CA MET A 21 -8.18 28.96 -5.21
C MET A 21 -6.75 28.50 -5.50
N LEU A 22 -5.78 29.41 -5.67
CA LEU A 22 -4.39 29.00 -5.96
C LEU A 22 -3.69 28.35 -4.75
N TYR A 23 -4.24 28.52 -3.55
CA TYR A 23 -3.69 27.98 -2.31
C TYR A 23 -4.34 26.66 -1.86
N LEU A 24 -5.38 26.22 -2.59
CA LEU A 24 -6.13 24.99 -2.31
C LEU A 24 -5.56 23.75 -3.04
N GLU A 25 -4.85 23.95 -4.15
CA GLU A 25 -4.30 22.86 -4.97
C GLU A 25 -3.09 22.18 -4.33
N ASP A 26 -2.21 22.96 -3.67
CA ASP A 26 -0.97 22.44 -3.07
C ASP A 26 -1.24 21.57 -1.84
N LYS A 27 -2.28 21.92 -1.05
CA LYS A 27 -2.68 21.15 0.14
C LYS A 27 -3.64 20.00 -0.18
N SER A 28 -4.43 20.09 -1.25
CA SER A 28 -5.30 18.99 -1.66
C SER A 28 -4.50 17.85 -2.28
N SER A 29 -3.40 18.14 -2.99
CA SER A 29 -2.48 17.11 -3.52
C SER A 29 -1.83 16.31 -2.39
N ASP A 30 -1.21 16.97 -1.42
CA ASP A 30 -0.56 16.29 -0.28
C ASP A 30 -1.58 15.44 0.51
N VAL A 31 -2.80 15.95 0.73
CA VAL A 31 -3.87 15.18 1.38
C VAL A 31 -4.34 14.00 0.53
N ALA A 32 -4.50 14.16 -0.78
CA ALA A 32 -4.90 13.09 -1.69
C ALA A 32 -3.84 11.99 -1.76
N ASP A 33 -2.57 12.36 -1.91
CA ASP A 33 -1.44 11.43 -1.95
C ASP A 33 -1.32 10.63 -0.63
N ASN A 34 -1.50 11.29 0.52
CA ASN A 34 -1.51 10.63 1.82
C ASN A 34 -2.72 9.69 1.99
N ILE A 35 -3.91 10.06 1.51
CA ILE A 35 -5.11 9.21 1.56
C ILE A 35 -4.94 7.98 0.65
N GLU A 36 -4.41 8.15 -0.55
CA GLU A 36 -4.14 7.05 -1.48
C GLU A 36 -3.11 6.08 -0.90
N ALA A 37 -2.01 6.60 -0.32
CA ALA A 37 -1.00 5.78 0.34
C ALA A 37 -1.58 4.98 1.53
N ALA A 38 -2.36 5.64 2.40
CA ALA A 38 -2.98 4.99 3.55
C ALA A 38 -4.02 3.93 3.13
N ASN A 39 -4.82 4.22 2.10
CA ASN A 39 -5.78 3.27 1.56
C ASN A 39 -5.08 2.07 0.90
N TRP A 40 -3.99 2.32 0.18
CA TRP A 40 -3.18 1.27 -0.44
C TRP A 40 -2.50 0.37 0.59
N GLU A 41 -1.95 0.93 1.67
CA GLU A 41 -1.37 0.16 2.77
C GLU A 41 -2.42 -0.70 3.46
N MET A 42 -3.57 -0.13 3.80
CA MET A 42 -4.67 -0.85 4.44
C MET A 42 -5.19 -1.98 3.55
N HIS A 43 -5.36 -1.72 2.25
CA HIS A 43 -5.83 -2.71 1.29
C HIS A 43 -4.81 -3.85 1.12
N THR A 44 -3.52 -3.52 1.02
CA THR A 44 -2.44 -4.50 0.88
C THR A 44 -2.30 -5.36 2.15
N ASN A 45 -2.37 -4.75 3.32
CA ASN A 45 -2.30 -5.45 4.61
C ASN A 45 -3.50 -6.40 4.77
N ASN A 46 -4.72 -5.93 4.48
CA ASN A 46 -5.91 -6.75 4.55
C ASN A 46 -5.83 -7.96 3.60
N ARG A 47 -5.40 -7.73 2.35
CA ARG A 47 -5.18 -8.81 1.36
C ARG A 47 -4.14 -9.82 1.83
N LEU A 48 -3.02 -9.36 2.38
CA LEU A 48 -1.99 -10.23 2.95
C LEU A 48 -2.54 -11.05 4.13
N GLY A 49 -3.31 -10.42 5.02
CA GLY A 49 -3.96 -11.09 6.14
C GLY A 49 -4.93 -12.19 5.69
N HIS A 50 -5.80 -11.89 4.72
CA HIS A 50 -6.69 -12.87 4.10
C HIS A 50 -5.92 -13.99 3.40
N ALA A 51 -4.83 -13.66 2.69
CA ALA A 51 -3.98 -14.63 2.04
C ALA A 51 -3.35 -15.61 3.05
N LEU A 52 -2.81 -15.08 4.15
CA LEU A 52 -2.25 -15.87 5.25
C LEU A 52 -3.31 -16.74 5.92
N ALA A 53 -4.55 -16.27 6.03
CA ALA A 53 -5.67 -17.06 6.56
C ALA A 53 -6.16 -18.16 5.59
N SER A 54 -5.90 -18.02 4.28
CA SER A 54 -6.24 -19.02 3.26
C SER A 54 -5.21 -20.17 3.16
N LEU A 55 -4.07 -20.03 3.81
CA LEU A 55 -3.06 -21.08 3.93
C LEU A 55 -3.52 -22.13 4.94
N ASP A 56 -3.10 -23.38 4.76
CA ASP A 56 -3.27 -24.38 5.82
C ASP A 56 -2.40 -24.02 7.02
N GLU A 57 -2.79 -24.50 8.21
CA GLU A 57 -2.14 -24.17 9.48
C GLU A 57 -0.63 -24.48 9.49
N ARG A 58 -0.20 -25.58 8.87
CA ARG A 58 1.23 -25.93 8.77
C ARG A 58 1.96 -24.97 7.82
N SER A 59 1.38 -24.68 6.66
CA SER A 59 1.96 -23.70 5.73
C SER A 59 2.06 -22.31 6.33
N GLN A 60 1.05 -21.88 7.10
CA GLN A 60 1.05 -20.61 7.80
C GLN A 60 2.16 -20.56 8.85
N ARG A 61 2.33 -21.63 9.65
CA ARG A 61 3.41 -21.75 10.63
C ARG A 61 4.78 -21.71 9.95
N ILE A 62 5.00 -22.47 8.88
CA ILE A 62 6.27 -22.49 8.12
C ILE A 62 6.60 -21.08 7.59
N VAL A 63 5.64 -20.37 6.99
CA VAL A 63 5.90 -19.03 6.46
C VAL A 63 6.16 -18.03 7.58
N ARG A 64 5.39 -18.06 8.68
CA ARG A 64 5.63 -17.19 9.84
C ARG A 64 7.03 -17.39 10.40
N SER A 65 7.40 -18.64 10.73
CA SER A 65 8.69 -18.95 11.33
C SER A 65 9.90 -18.61 10.45
N ARG A 66 9.74 -18.57 9.12
CA ARG A 66 10.86 -18.29 8.20
C ARG A 66 10.95 -16.83 7.78
N TRP A 67 9.82 -16.15 7.67
CA TRP A 67 9.74 -14.84 7.04
C TRP A 67 9.35 -13.72 8.01
N LEU A 68 8.47 -14.00 8.97
CA LEU A 68 7.84 -12.99 9.84
C LEU A 68 8.42 -12.99 11.26
N ASP A 69 8.88 -14.13 11.77
CA ASP A 69 9.52 -14.21 13.08
C ASP A 69 10.93 -13.62 13.04
N ASP A 70 11.36 -13.01 14.15
CA ASP A 70 12.69 -12.43 14.32
C ASP A 70 13.79 -13.50 14.25
N GLU A 71 13.56 -14.65 14.87
CA GLU A 71 14.43 -15.81 14.81
C GLU A 71 13.95 -16.78 13.73
N LYS A 72 14.63 -16.74 12.58
CA LYS A 72 14.22 -17.52 11.41
C LYS A 72 14.55 -19.00 11.57
N ALA A 73 13.53 -19.84 11.63
CA ALA A 73 13.69 -21.29 11.66
C ALA A 73 14.31 -21.83 10.35
N THR A 74 15.20 -22.82 10.44
CA THR A 74 15.71 -23.50 9.25
C THR A 74 14.68 -24.50 8.71
N LEU A 75 14.89 -24.97 7.47
CA LEU A 75 14.04 -26.04 6.92
C LEU A 75 14.16 -27.34 7.71
N GLN A 76 15.33 -27.57 8.34
CA GLN A 76 15.60 -28.76 9.13
C GLN A 76 14.87 -28.68 10.48
N ASP A 77 14.91 -27.54 11.17
CA ASP A 77 14.20 -27.37 12.45
C ASP A 77 12.69 -27.62 12.30
N LEU A 78 12.09 -27.08 11.22
CA LEU A 78 10.68 -27.29 10.91
C LEU A 78 10.39 -28.73 10.48
N ALA A 79 11.32 -29.36 9.77
CA ALA A 79 11.21 -30.77 9.37
C ALA A 79 11.17 -31.68 10.60
N ASP A 80 12.05 -31.41 11.58
CA ASP A 80 12.12 -32.12 12.84
C ASP A 80 10.88 -31.85 13.71
N GLU A 81 10.40 -30.60 13.79
CA GLU A 81 9.17 -30.22 14.51
C GLU A 81 7.92 -30.93 13.97
N PHE A 82 7.79 -31.01 12.64
CA PHE A 82 6.61 -31.61 11.99
C PHE A 82 6.77 -33.11 11.67
N GLY A 83 7.93 -33.70 11.94
CA GLY A 83 8.22 -35.11 11.62
C GLY A 83 8.15 -35.43 10.12
N VAL A 84 8.54 -34.49 9.26
CA VAL A 84 8.56 -34.64 7.80
C VAL A 84 9.95 -34.33 7.25
N SER A 85 10.19 -34.57 5.96
CA SER A 85 11.48 -34.21 5.36
C SER A 85 11.62 -32.70 5.12
N ALA A 86 12.85 -32.18 5.14
CA ALA A 86 13.15 -30.79 4.80
C ALA A 86 12.66 -30.40 3.38
N GLU A 87 12.72 -31.34 2.43
CA GLU A 87 12.16 -31.12 1.09
C GLU A 87 10.63 -30.97 1.14
N ARG A 88 9.94 -31.72 2.01
CA ARG A 88 8.48 -31.54 2.18
C ARG A 88 8.16 -30.16 2.73
N ILE A 89 8.91 -29.66 3.72
CA ILE A 89 8.78 -28.29 4.23
C ILE A 89 9.01 -27.26 3.11
N ARG A 90 10.05 -27.44 2.31
CA ARG A 90 10.34 -26.56 1.16
C ARG A 90 9.20 -26.52 0.14
N GLN A 91 8.55 -27.65 -0.13
CA GLN A 91 7.39 -27.70 -1.02
C GLN A 91 6.18 -26.96 -0.43
N LEU A 92 5.93 -27.11 0.87
CA LEU A 92 4.86 -26.37 1.57
C LEU A 92 5.15 -24.86 1.54
N GLU A 93 6.37 -24.44 1.88
CA GLU A 93 6.81 -23.05 1.80
C GLU A 93 6.60 -22.48 0.39
N LYS A 94 7.07 -23.18 -0.65
CA LYS A 94 6.95 -22.72 -2.03
C LYS A 94 5.48 -22.52 -2.45
N ASN A 95 4.61 -23.46 -2.08
CA ASN A 95 3.19 -23.36 -2.37
C ASN A 95 2.52 -22.21 -1.61
N ALA A 96 2.87 -22.03 -0.33
CA ALA A 96 2.37 -20.95 0.49
C ALA A 96 2.80 -19.59 -0.05
N MET A 97 4.09 -19.42 -0.36
CA MET A 97 4.64 -18.20 -0.97
C MET A 97 4.01 -17.89 -2.32
N LYS A 98 3.69 -18.90 -3.13
CA LYS A 98 2.96 -18.70 -4.39
C LYS A 98 1.57 -18.12 -4.15
N LYS A 99 0.82 -18.64 -3.17
CA LYS A 99 -0.50 -18.13 -2.81
C LYS A 99 -0.44 -16.69 -2.27
N LEU A 100 0.55 -16.38 -1.43
CA LEU A 100 0.75 -15.02 -0.92
C LEU A 100 1.06 -14.04 -2.05
N LYS A 101 1.94 -14.42 -2.99
CA LYS A 101 2.26 -13.59 -4.17
C LYS A 101 1.04 -13.33 -5.05
N LEU A 102 0.19 -14.34 -5.28
CA LEU A 102 -1.05 -14.14 -6.04
C LEU A 102 -2.00 -13.18 -5.31
N ALA A 103 -2.18 -13.38 -4.01
CA ALA A 103 -3.10 -12.57 -3.23
C ALA A 103 -2.67 -11.11 -3.07
N VAL A 104 -1.37 -10.82 -3.09
CA VAL A 104 -0.83 -9.45 -3.06
C VAL A 104 -0.65 -8.88 -4.46
N GLY A 105 -0.32 -9.70 -5.47
CA GLY A 105 0.07 -9.26 -6.81
C GLY A 105 -1.03 -9.27 -7.88
N GLU A 106 -2.24 -9.79 -7.60
CA GLU A 106 -3.39 -9.56 -8.48
C GLU A 106 -3.78 -8.06 -8.41
N PHE A 107 -3.43 -7.30 -9.45
CA PHE A 107 -3.90 -5.94 -9.70
C PHE A 107 -4.34 -5.87 -11.16
#